data_AF-A0A1F9VNA0-F1
#
_entry.id   AF-A0A1F9VNA0-F1
#
_cell.length_a   1.000
_cell.length_b   1.000
_cell.length_c   1.000
_cell.angle_alpha   90.00
_cell.angle_beta   90.00
_cell.angle_gamma   90.00
#
_symmetry.space_group_name_H-M   'P 1'
#
loop_
_entity.id
_entity.type
_entity.pdbx_description
1 polymer ?
#
loop_
_entity_poly.entity_id
_entity_poly.type
_entity_poly.pdbx_seq_one_letter_code
_entity_poly.pdbx_strand_id
1 'polypeptide(L)'
;MTFLGLGYIGAGLGAGLVLIGAALGIGKLAAAALDGTARQPEAGPALRTTMIIAAALIEGLAFFGLVICLLAVMNFAMPKSEAPAAAPSAQH
;
A
#
# COMPACT_ATOMS: atom_id res chain seq x y z
N MET A 1 -14.63 -17.69 -11.77
CA MET A 1 -15.28 -16.38 -11.52
C MET A 1 -15.22 -15.97 -10.06
N THR A 2 -15.63 -16.82 -9.11
CA THR A 2 -15.66 -16.52 -7.67
C THR A 2 -14.28 -16.27 -7.03
N PHE A 3 -13.26 -17.06 -7.37
CA PHE A 3 -11.89 -16.87 -6.86
C PHE A 3 -11.27 -15.51 -7.24
N LEU A 4 -11.50 -15.05 -8.47
CA LEU A 4 -11.05 -13.73 -8.93
C LEU A 4 -11.76 -12.61 -8.16
N GLY A 5 -13.07 -12.75 -7.92
CA GLY A 5 -13.85 -11.77 -7.16
C GLY A 5 -13.34 -11.58 -5.72
N LEU A 6 -12.96 -12.65 -5.04
CA LEU A 6 -12.46 -12.59 -3.67
C LEU A 6 -11.09 -11.89 -3.58
N GLY A 7 -10.22 -12.09 -4.58
CA GLY A 7 -8.93 -11.41 -4.68
C GLY A 7 -9.07 -9.88 -4.79
N TYR A 8 -9.99 -9.39 -5.61
CA TYR A 8 -10.26 -7.94 -5.74
C TYR A 8 -10.78 -7.33 -4.44
N ILE A 9 -11.67 -8.02 -3.74
CA ILE A 9 -12.19 -7.56 -2.45
C ILE A 9 -11.06 -7.51 -1.41
N GLY A 10 -10.24 -8.57 -1.33
CA GLY A 10 -9.10 -8.63 -0.42
C GLY A 10 -8.10 -7.49 -0.65
N ALA A 11 -7.78 -7.19 -1.91
CA ALA A 11 -6.88 -6.10 -2.25
C ALA A 11 -7.47 -4.71 -1.93
N GLY A 12 -8.77 -4.50 -2.17
CA GLY A 12 -9.45 -3.26 -1.83
C GLY A 12 -9.47 -3.00 -0.32
N LEU A 13 -9.78 -4.04 0.48
CA LEU A 13 -9.73 -3.97 1.93
C LEU A 13 -8.31 -3.75 2.45
N GLY A 14 -7.33 -4.46 1.90
CA GLY A 14 -5.92 -4.30 2.24
C GLY A 14 -5.43 -2.87 1.99
N ALA A 15 -5.73 -2.31 0.81
CA ALA A 15 -5.36 -0.94 0.47
C ALA A 15 -6.02 0.08 1.42
N GLY A 16 -7.30 -0.10 1.75
CA GLY A 16 -8.00 0.74 2.72
C GLY A 16 -7.36 0.73 4.10
N LEU A 17 -7.01 -0.45 4.62
CA LEU A 17 -6.34 -0.59 5.92
C LEU A 17 -4.95 0.07 5.94
N VAL A 18 -4.18 -0.07 4.86
CA VAL A 18 -2.87 0.58 4.71
C VAL A 18 -3.01 2.10 4.78
N LEU A 19 -3.97 2.67 4.04
CA LEU A 19 -4.22 4.12 4.04
C LEU A 19 -4.67 4.64 5.41
N ILE A 20 -5.55 3.90 6.10
CA ILE A 20 -5.98 4.26 7.46
C ILE A 20 -4.78 4.28 8.42
N GLY A 21 -3.95 3.24 8.37
CA GLY A 21 -2.74 3.17 9.19
C GLY A 21 -1.78 4.33 8.95
N ALA A 22 -1.52 4.65 7.68
CA ALA A 22 -0.66 5.77 7.29
C ALA A 22 -1.22 7.13 7.75
N ALA A 23 -2.51 7.38 7.50
CA ALA A 23 -3.17 8.62 7.89
C ALA A 23 -3.14 8.86 9.40
N LEU A 24 -3.39 7.81 10.20
CA LEU A 24 -3.32 7.89 11.66
C LEU A 24 -1.89 8.12 12.15
N GLY A 25 -0.90 7.47 11.55
CA GLY A 25 0.51 7.66 11.89
C GLY A 25 0.98 9.08 11.63
N ILE A 26 0.77 9.58 10.41
CA ILE A 26 1.16 10.93 9.99
C ILE A 26 0.38 11.99 10.78
N GLY A 27 -0.92 11.80 11.00
CA GLY A 27 -1.75 12.74 11.77
C GLY A 27 -1.24 12.94 13.20
N LYS A 28 -0.91 11.85 13.90
CA LYS A 28 -0.35 11.91 15.27
C LYS A 28 1.01 12.59 15.29
N LEU A 29 1.85 12.28 14.32
CA LEU A 29 3.17 12.86 14.17
C LEU A 29 3.09 14.37 13.92
N ALA A 30 2.23 14.81 12.99
CA ALA A 30 2.01 16.22 12.68
C ALA A 30 1.47 16.98 13.90
N ALA A 31 0.49 16.40 14.61
CA ALA A 31 -0.05 17.00 15.82
C ALA A 31 1.03 17.22 16.90
N ALA A 32 1.89 16.23 17.13
CA ALA A 32 3.00 16.33 18.09
C ALA A 32 4.04 17.38 17.68
N ALA A 33 4.38 17.47 16.40
CA ALA A 33 5.32 18.47 15.89
C ALA A 33 4.75 19.90 15.99
N LEU A 34 3.46 20.09 15.72
CA LEU A 34 2.78 21.37 15.84
C LEU A 34 2.69 21.83 17.30
N ASP A 35 2.31 20.93 18.22
CA ASP A 35 2.27 21.20 19.66
C ASP A 35 3.67 21.53 20.21
N GLY A 36 4.70 20.78 19.79
CA GLY A 36 6.09 21.08 20.14
C GLY A 36 6.55 22.46 19.63
N THR A 37 6.21 22.80 18.38
CA THR A 37 6.55 24.10 17.79
C THR A 37 5.81 25.25 18.49
N ALA A 38 4.57 25.02 18.93
CA ALA A 38 3.80 26.02 19.66
C ALA A 38 4.40 26.31 21.05
N ARG A 39 4.96 25.29 21.71
CA ARG A 39 5.64 25.47 23.01
C ARG A 39 7.04 26.06 22.89
N GLN A 40 7.79 25.70 21.85
CA GLN A 40 9.15 26.16 21.59
C GLN A 40 9.35 26.49 20.11
N PRO A 41 9.02 27.73 19.70
CA PRO A 41 9.14 28.15 18.31
C PRO A 41 10.57 28.03 17.76
N GLU A 42 11.59 28.27 18.59
CA GLU A 42 13.00 28.14 18.27
C GLU A 42 13.40 26.71 17.87
N ALA A 43 12.69 25.68 18.38
CA ALA A 43 12.92 24.28 18.01
C ALA A 43 12.18 23.87 16.73
N GLY A 44 11.32 24.73 16.17
CA GLY A 44 10.47 24.45 15.02
C GLY A 44 11.19 23.82 13.81
N PRO A 45 12.36 24.33 13.37
CA PRO A 45 13.11 23.73 12.27
C PRO A 45 13.52 22.28 12.54
N ALA A 46 14.05 21.99 13.74
CA ALA A 46 14.48 20.64 14.11
C ALA A 46 13.31 19.66 14.26
N LEU A 47 12.18 20.13 14.81
CA LEU A 47 10.94 19.36 14.91
C LEU A 47 10.38 19.01 13.52
N ARG A 48 10.37 19.97 12.58
CA ARG A 48 9.95 19.72 11.19
C ARG A 48 10.84 18.70 10.50
N THR A 49 12.16 18.79 10.66
CA THR A 49 13.08 17.81 10.06
C THR A 49 12.81 16.41 10.59
N THR A 50 12.69 16.25 11.91
CA THR A 50 12.41 14.95 12.55
C THR A 50 11.04 14.41 12.12
N MET A 51 10.03 15.28 12.06
CA MET A 51 8.69 14.96 11.55
C MET A 51 8.76 14.44 10.11
N ILE A 52 9.41 15.16 9.19
CA ILE A 52 9.48 14.75 7.78
C ILE A 52 10.19 13.40 7.61
N ILE A 53 11.27 13.15 8.38
CA ILE A 53 11.96 11.85 8.34
C ILE A 53 11.02 10.72 8.75
N ALA A 54 10.31 10.89 9.88
CA ALA A 54 9.38 9.87 10.36
C ALA A 54 8.16 9.71 9.41
N ALA A 55 7.66 10.80 8.84
CA ALA A 55 6.61 10.77 7.82
C ALA A 55 7.07 10.00 6.57
N ALA A 56 8.30 10.20 6.12
CA ALA A 56 8.87 9.47 4.98
C ALA A 56 9.00 7.97 5.25
N LEU A 57 9.30 7.55 6.49
CA LEU A 57 9.31 6.14 6.86
C LEU A 57 7.90 5.54 6.83
N ILE A 58 6.89 6.27 7.32
CA ILE A 58 5.49 5.84 7.27
C ILE A 58 5.03 5.73 5.80
N GLU A 59 5.32 6.73 4.98
CA GLU A 59 4.99 6.73 3.55
C GLU A 59 5.69 5.60 2.81
N GLY A 60 6.95 5.29 3.12
CA GLY A 60 7.67 4.17 2.52
C GLY A 60 6.97 2.83 2.78
N LEU A 61 6.53 2.58 4.01
CA LEU A 61 5.78 1.36 4.36
C LEU A 61 4.37 1.35 3.76
N ALA A 62 3.68 2.50 3.77
CA ALA A 62 2.34 2.64 3.21
C ALA A 62 2.36 2.38 1.71
N PHE A 63 3.28 3.02 0.99
CA PHE A 63 3.45 2.83 -0.43
C PHE A 63 3.80 1.38 -0.77
N PHE A 64 4.70 0.76 0.00
CA PHE A 64 5.01 -0.67 -0.18
C PHE A 64 3.77 -1.56 -0.02
N GLY A 65 2.94 -1.32 0.99
CA GLY A 65 1.67 -2.03 1.19
C GLY A 65 0.67 -1.82 0.06
N LEU A 66 0.55 -0.59 -0.45
CA LEU A 66 -0.29 -0.26 -1.60
C LEU A 66 0.19 -0.95 -2.88
N VAL A 67 1.50 -1.00 -3.10
CA VAL A 67 2.09 -1.72 -4.23
C VAL A 67 1.77 -3.21 -4.15
N ILE A 68 1.84 -3.83 -2.97
CA ILE A 68 1.44 -5.25 -2.81
C ILE A 68 -0.04 -5.44 -3.16
N CYS A 69 -0.92 -4.56 -2.68
CA CYS A 69 -2.36 -4.63 -2.99
C CYS A 69 -2.61 -4.44 -4.49
N LEU A 70 -1.89 -3.53 -5.13
CA LEU A 70 -1.94 -3.30 -6.57
C LEU A 70 -1.44 -4.51 -7.35
N LEU A 71 -0.31 -5.11 -6.96
CA LEU A 71 0.25 -6.30 -7.58
C LEU A 71 -0.64 -7.54 -7.38
N ALA A 72 -1.44 -7.60 -6.33
CA ALA A 72 -2.41 -8.68 -6.13
C ALA A 72 -3.57 -8.63 -7.12
N VAL A 73 -3.96 -7.43 -7.58
CA VAL A 73 -5.03 -7.26 -8.58
C VAL A 73 -4.51 -7.24 -10.01
N MET A 74 -3.28 -6.78 -10.20
CA MET A 74 -2.58 -6.89 -11.47
C MET A 74 -2.15 -8.34 -11.64
N ASN A 75 -2.56 -8.99 -12.72
CA ASN A 75 -2.33 -10.40 -13.03
C ASN A 75 -0.83 -10.78 -13.25
N PHE A 76 0.11 -10.13 -12.57
CA PHE A 76 1.56 -10.29 -12.70
C PHE A 76 2.02 -11.64 -12.15
N ALA A 77 1.31 -12.20 -11.16
CA ALA A 77 1.65 -13.48 -10.52
C ALA A 77 0.87 -14.68 -11.05
N MET A 78 -0.08 -14.48 -11.97
CA MET A 78 -0.85 -15.58 -12.53
C MET A 78 -0.10 -16.15 -13.75
N PRO A 79 0.28 -17.44 -13.75
CA PRO A 79 0.85 -18.06 -14.91
C PRO A 79 -0.09 -17.84 -16.11
N LYS A 80 0.47 -17.40 -17.24
CA LYS A 80 -0.28 -17.32 -18.50
C LYS A 80 -0.87 -18.71 -18.74
N SER A 81 -2.20 -18.81 -18.89
CA SER A 81 -2.84 -20.04 -19.33
C SER A 81 -2.13 -20.50 -20.59
N GLU A 82 -1.48 -21.66 -20.54
CA GLU A 82 -1.05 -22.34 -21.76
C GLU A 82 -2.32 -22.64 -22.56
N ALA A 83 -2.29 -22.34 -23.85
CA ALA A 83 -3.39 -22.67 -24.74
C ALA A 83 -3.66 -24.18 -24.64
N PRO A 84 -4.92 -24.63 -24.65
CA PRO A 84 -5.22 -26.05 -24.63
C PRO A 84 -4.48 -26.71 -25.80
N ALA A 85 -3.64 -27.69 -25.49
CA ALA A 85 -2.92 -28.48 -26.48
C ALA A 85 -3.91 -28.96 -27.53
N ALA A 86 -3.68 -28.61 -28.80
CA ALA A 86 -4.52 -29.01 -29.90
C ALA A 86 -4.73 -30.52 -29.83
N ALA A 87 -5.98 -30.96 -29.65
CA ALA A 87 -6.32 -32.37 -29.61
C ALA A 87 -5.81 -33.01 -30.92
N PRO A 88 -5.11 -34.15 -30.88
CA PRO A 88 -4.72 -34.83 -32.09
C PRO A 88 -6.00 -35.22 -32.82
N SER A 89 -6.18 -34.69 -34.02
CA SER A 89 -7.22 -35.12 -34.95
C SER A 89 -7.05 -36.62 -35.16
N ALA A 90 -7.86 -37.41 -34.46
CA ALA A 90 -7.94 -38.84 -34.65
C ALA A 90 -8.45 -39.06 -36.08
N GLN A 91 -7.50 -39.34 -36.95
CA GLN A 91 -7.70 -40.05 -38.19
C GLN A 91 -8.34 -41.40 -37.83
N HIS A 92 -9.58 -41.61 -38.29
CA HIS A 92 -10.12 -42.79 -38.99
C HIS A 92 -11.64 -42.83 -38.87
#